data_AF-A0A383EXE8-F1
#
_entry.id   AF-A0A383EXE8-F1
#
_cell.length_a   1.000
_cell.length_b   1.000
_cell.length_c   1.000
_cell.angle_alpha   90.00
_cell.angle_beta   90.00
_cell.angle_gamma   90.00
#
_symmetry.space_group_name_H-M   'P 1'
#
loop_
_entity.id
_entity.type
_entity.pdbx_description
1 polymer ?
#
loop_
_entity_poly.entity_id
_entity_poly.type
_entity_poly.pdbx_seq_one_letter_code
_entity_poly.pdbx_strand_id
1 'polypeptide(L)'
;ALRSSGQMWGPDGELQDIKAIIPDRCYAGVYQEVIDFCKTNGAFDPTSMGSVPNVGLMAQKAEEYGSHDKTFEVAANGVIRVEDANGNTLLDHQVGKGDIWRMCQVKDGPIQNWIKLAVIRARLTDTPAVFWLNEDRAHDSELIKKVNKYLPNHDTNGVDIRIMAPTEATRFSLDRMKEGKDTISVTGNVLRDYLTDLFPILELGTSAKMLSIVPLMNGGGLFETGAGG
;
A
#
# COMPACT_ATOMS: atom_id res chain seq x y z
N ALA A 1 -14.90 11.44 -3.76
CA ALA A 1 -14.24 12.27 -4.78
C ALA A 1 -14.08 11.50 -6.10
N LEU A 2 -13.19 10.50 -6.20
CA LEU A 2 -12.89 9.83 -7.49
C LEU A 2 -14.11 9.28 -8.24
N ARG A 3 -15.01 8.58 -7.55
CA ARG A 3 -16.28 8.08 -8.12
C ARG A 3 -17.27 9.20 -8.48
N SER A 4 -17.16 10.34 -7.81
CA SER A 4 -17.99 11.53 -8.02
C SER A 4 -17.30 12.51 -8.96
N SER A 5 -16.77 12.00 -10.09
CA SER A 5 -16.09 12.80 -11.12
C SER A 5 -14.87 13.61 -10.63
N GLY A 6 -14.23 13.19 -9.55
CA GLY A 6 -13.10 13.93 -8.96
C GLY A 6 -13.53 15.18 -8.17
N GLN A 7 -14.80 15.29 -7.80
CA GLN A 7 -15.37 16.48 -7.15
C GLN A 7 -15.72 16.24 -5.67
N MET A 8 -15.90 17.33 -4.92
CA MET A 8 -16.47 17.33 -3.57
C MET A 8 -17.47 18.48 -3.42
N TRP A 9 -18.29 18.39 -2.37
CA TRP A 9 -19.32 19.37 -2.05
C TRP A 9 -18.72 20.70 -1.58
N GLY A 10 -19.11 21.79 -2.23
CA GLY A 10 -18.82 23.16 -1.82
C GLY A 10 -19.76 23.64 -0.70
N PRO A 11 -19.49 24.83 -0.13
CA PRO A 11 -20.36 25.46 0.87
C PRO A 11 -21.77 25.77 0.36
N ASP A 12 -21.96 25.83 -0.96
CA ASP A 12 -23.23 25.99 -1.66
C ASP A 12 -24.03 24.69 -1.78
N GLY A 13 -23.42 23.56 -1.41
CA GLY A 13 -24.03 22.25 -1.57
C GLY A 13 -23.99 21.72 -3.00
N GLU A 14 -23.11 22.23 -3.86
CA GLU A 14 -22.89 21.74 -5.23
C GLU A 14 -21.53 21.05 -5.36
N LEU A 15 -21.39 20.15 -6.35
CA LEU A 15 -20.12 19.48 -6.61
C LEU A 15 -19.16 20.40 -7.37
N GLN A 16 -17.92 20.49 -6.88
CA GLN A 16 -16.86 21.31 -7.44
C GLN A 16 -15.56 20.52 -7.56
N ASP A 17 -14.73 20.89 -8.53
CA ASP A 17 -13.37 20.39 -8.66
C ASP A 17 -12.56 20.74 -7.40
N ILE A 18 -11.70 19.82 -6.98
CA ILE A 18 -10.91 19.99 -5.76
C ILE A 18 -9.42 19.98 -6.03
N LYS A 19 -8.69 20.61 -5.11
CA LYS A 19 -7.28 20.30 -4.87
C LYS A 19 -7.17 19.41 -3.64
N ALA A 20 -7.06 18.10 -3.84
CA ALA A 20 -6.87 17.15 -2.74
C ALA A 20 -5.44 17.28 -2.18
N ILE A 21 -5.29 17.85 -0.99
CA ILE A 21 -3.98 18.05 -0.35
C ILE A 21 -3.62 16.79 0.45
N ILE A 22 -2.63 16.04 -0.05
CA ILE A 22 -1.97 14.94 0.66
C ILE A 22 -0.51 15.36 0.85
N PRO A 23 -0.10 15.84 2.04
CA PRO A 23 1.22 16.45 2.21
C PRO A 23 2.40 15.51 1.97
N ASP A 24 2.27 14.26 2.42
CA ASP A 24 3.35 13.27 2.29
C ASP A 24 3.30 12.55 0.93
N ARG A 25 4.48 12.44 0.31
CA ARG A 25 4.64 11.90 -1.04
C ARG A 25 4.65 10.37 -1.12
N CYS A 26 4.69 9.64 0.01
CA CYS A 26 4.84 8.18 -0.03
C CYS A 26 3.67 7.50 -0.77
N TYR A 27 2.46 8.07 -0.66
CA TYR A 27 1.24 7.45 -1.18
C TYR A 27 0.39 8.37 -2.05
N ALA A 28 0.62 9.69 -2.00
CA ALA A 28 -0.16 10.67 -2.77
C ALA A 28 -0.18 10.38 -4.28
N GLY A 29 0.94 9.89 -4.82
CA GLY A 29 1.08 9.56 -6.23
C GLY A 29 0.09 8.49 -6.72
N VAL A 30 -0.33 7.55 -5.87
CA VAL A 30 -1.32 6.53 -6.22
C VAL A 30 -2.64 7.18 -6.62
N TYR A 31 -3.14 8.11 -5.81
CA TYR A 31 -4.40 8.80 -6.10
C TYR A 31 -4.28 9.73 -7.32
N GLN A 32 -3.13 10.41 -7.46
CA GLN A 32 -2.88 11.27 -8.62
C GLN A 32 -2.92 10.45 -9.92
N GLU A 33 -2.32 9.26 -9.93
CA GLU A 33 -2.32 8.37 -11.08
C GLU A 33 -3.74 7.94 -11.47
N VAL A 34 -4.60 7.63 -10.50
CA VAL A 34 -6.02 7.29 -10.75
C VAL A 34 -6.77 8.49 -11.32
N ILE A 35 -6.54 9.70 -10.80
CA ILE A 35 -7.15 10.94 -11.33
C ILE A 35 -6.76 11.13 -12.79
N ASP A 36 -5.48 11.05 -13.11
CA ASP A 36 -4.96 11.29 -14.46
C ASP A 36 -5.39 10.19 -15.43
N PHE A 37 -5.49 8.95 -14.94
CA PHE A 37 -6.08 7.84 -15.69
C PHE A 37 -7.52 8.14 -16.07
N CYS A 38 -8.37 8.52 -15.11
CA CYS A 38 -9.79 8.81 -15.35
C CYS A 38 -10.00 10.02 -16.26
N LYS A 39 -9.17 11.07 -16.14
CA LYS A 39 -9.20 12.23 -17.04
C LYS A 39 -8.93 11.84 -18.49
N THR A 40 -8.04 10.87 -18.70
CA THR A 40 -7.65 10.41 -20.04
C THR A 40 -8.63 9.38 -20.62
N ASN A 41 -9.15 8.49 -19.77
CA ASN A 41 -9.88 7.29 -20.20
C ASN A 41 -11.38 7.32 -19.91
N GLY A 42 -11.87 8.33 -19.19
CA GLY A 42 -13.23 8.36 -18.65
C GLY A 42 -13.36 7.57 -17.34
N ALA A 43 -14.59 7.47 -16.85
CA ALA A 43 -14.90 6.66 -15.68
C ALA A 43 -14.74 5.16 -15.97
N PHE A 44 -14.43 4.38 -14.93
CA PHE A 44 -14.44 2.92 -15.03
C PHE A 44 -15.86 2.39 -15.30
N ASP A 45 -15.94 1.26 -16.01
CA ASP A 45 -17.17 0.51 -16.26
C ASP A 45 -17.23 -0.72 -15.33
N PRO A 46 -18.06 -0.71 -14.28
CA PRO A 46 -18.20 -1.84 -13.34
C PRO A 46 -18.67 -3.14 -13.98
N THR A 47 -19.21 -3.11 -15.21
CA THR A 47 -19.73 -4.31 -15.89
C THR A 47 -18.65 -5.12 -16.60
N SER A 48 -17.50 -4.49 -16.90
CA SER A 48 -16.43 -5.11 -17.70
C SER A 48 -15.03 -4.94 -17.11
N MET A 49 -14.86 -4.12 -16.05
CA MET A 49 -13.56 -3.92 -15.43
C MET A 49 -13.06 -5.18 -14.70
N GLY A 50 -11.75 -5.36 -14.66
CA GLY A 50 -11.09 -6.37 -13.83
C GLY A 50 -11.09 -5.98 -12.36
N SER A 51 -10.41 -6.77 -11.54
CA SER A 51 -10.30 -6.56 -10.10
C SER A 51 -8.86 -6.40 -9.63
N VAL A 52 -8.66 -5.59 -8.58
CA VAL A 52 -7.36 -5.41 -7.93
C VAL A 52 -7.42 -5.84 -6.46
N PRO A 53 -7.28 -7.14 -6.16
CA PRO A 53 -7.19 -7.63 -4.78
C PRO A 53 -5.88 -7.19 -4.11
N ASN A 54 -5.83 -7.28 -2.77
CA ASN A 54 -4.66 -6.89 -1.99
C ASN A 54 -4.11 -8.02 -1.10
N VAL A 55 -2.78 -8.10 -1.01
CA VAL A 55 -2.02 -8.88 -0.02
C VAL A 55 -1.17 -7.91 0.80
N GLY A 56 -1.64 -7.60 2.01
CA GLY A 56 -1.07 -6.56 2.87
C GLY A 56 -0.12 -7.06 3.96
N LEU A 57 0.99 -6.37 4.14
CA LEU A 57 1.92 -6.59 5.26
C LEU A 57 1.45 -5.83 6.51
N MET A 58 0.81 -6.52 7.46
CA MET A 58 0.23 -5.89 8.66
C MET A 58 0.63 -6.54 10.00
N ALA A 59 1.15 -7.76 9.98
CA ALA A 59 1.37 -8.54 11.19
C ALA A 59 2.34 -7.84 12.16
N GLN A 60 2.00 -7.90 13.46
CA GLN A 60 2.78 -7.31 14.55
C GLN A 60 2.97 -5.79 14.48
N LYS A 61 1.93 -5.06 14.06
CA LYS A 61 1.94 -3.59 13.89
C LYS A 61 3.08 -3.15 12.97
N ALA A 62 3.11 -3.74 11.78
CA ALA A 62 4.14 -3.44 10.79
C ALA A 62 4.09 -1.96 10.39
N GLU A 63 5.28 -1.39 10.18
CA GLU A 63 5.51 -0.09 9.56
C GLU A 63 4.87 1.07 10.34
N GLU A 64 4.11 1.95 9.68
CA GLU A 64 3.55 3.17 10.27
C GLU A 64 2.56 2.87 11.41
N TYR A 65 1.84 1.75 11.38
CA TYR A 65 0.87 1.39 12.42
C TYR A 65 1.53 1.00 13.76
N GLY A 66 2.84 0.80 13.75
CA GLY A 66 3.65 0.56 14.94
C GLY A 66 4.44 1.77 15.41
N SER A 67 4.23 2.96 14.81
CA SER A 67 5.13 4.12 14.99
C SER A 67 4.71 5.13 16.06
N HIS A 68 3.51 4.97 16.64
CA HIS A 68 2.89 5.99 17.50
C HIS A 68 3.75 6.37 18.72
N ASP A 69 4.30 5.38 19.41
CA ASP A 69 5.20 5.52 20.56
C ASP A 69 6.62 5.99 20.18
N LYS A 70 6.89 6.15 18.88
CA LYS A 70 8.17 6.55 18.29
C LYS A 70 8.01 7.78 17.38
N THR A 71 6.98 8.57 17.63
CA THR A 71 6.69 9.81 16.89
C THR A 71 6.73 10.98 17.86
N PHE A 72 7.50 12.02 17.53
CA PHE A 72 7.73 13.17 18.40
C PHE A 72 7.66 14.48 17.60
N GLU A 73 7.02 15.48 18.18
CA GLU A 73 7.20 16.87 17.75
C GLU A 73 8.52 17.38 18.35
N VAL A 74 9.40 17.87 17.49
CA VAL A 74 10.76 18.28 17.85
C VAL A 74 10.72 19.60 18.62
N ALA A 75 11.21 19.61 19.86
CA ALA A 75 11.12 20.78 20.74
C ALA A 75 12.12 21.91 20.40
N ALA A 76 13.24 21.59 19.78
CA ALA A 76 14.32 22.53 19.44
C ALA A 76 15.16 22.03 18.26
N ASN A 77 15.86 22.95 17.60
CA ASN A 77 16.78 22.60 16.51
C ASN A 77 17.91 21.70 17.02
N GLY A 78 18.30 20.71 16.23
CA GLY A 78 19.38 19.79 16.60
C GLY A 78 19.43 18.56 15.70
N VAL A 79 19.84 17.44 16.28
CA VAL A 79 19.96 16.15 15.59
C VAL A 79 19.22 15.08 16.39
N ILE A 80 18.37 14.31 15.71
CA ILE A 80 17.86 13.05 16.27
C ILE A 80 18.71 11.90 15.74
N ARG A 81 19.17 11.06 16.66
CA ARG A 81 20.03 9.91 16.36
C ARG A 81 19.46 8.63 16.96
N VAL A 82 19.56 7.55 16.19
CA VAL A 82 19.24 6.19 16.64
C VAL A 82 20.56 5.44 16.77
N GLU A 83 20.85 4.94 17.97
CA GLU A 83 22.08 4.21 18.29
C GLU A 83 21.76 2.78 18.71
N ASP A 84 22.65 1.84 18.40
CA ASP A 84 22.57 0.48 18.92
C ASP A 84 23.05 0.41 20.39
N ALA A 85 22.94 -0.77 21.01
CA ALA A 85 23.36 -0.96 22.39
C ALA A 85 24.87 -0.79 22.64
N ASN A 86 25.69 -0.76 21.58
CA ASN A 86 27.13 -0.54 21.65
C ASN A 86 27.51 0.94 21.40
N GLY A 87 26.52 1.82 21.19
CA GLY A 87 26.74 3.23 20.88
C GLY A 87 27.06 3.51 19.41
N ASN A 88 26.87 2.54 18.50
CA ASN A 88 27.03 2.80 17.08
C ASN A 88 25.81 3.53 16.54
N THR A 89 26.04 4.64 15.84
CA THR A 89 24.97 5.36 15.14
C THR A 89 24.43 4.56 13.97
N LEU A 90 23.13 4.28 13.97
CA LEU A 90 22.41 3.59 12.89
C LEU A 90 21.71 4.57 11.94
N LEU A 91 21.09 5.62 12.48
CA LEU A 91 20.37 6.66 11.73
C LEU A 91 20.64 8.02 12.36
N ASP A 92 20.77 9.07 11.55
CA ASP A 92 20.87 10.45 12.00
C ASP A 92 20.06 11.41 11.11
N HIS A 93 19.40 12.39 11.73
CA HIS A 93 18.60 13.39 11.03
C HIS A 93 18.79 14.76 11.67
N GLN A 94 19.14 15.76 10.85
CA GLN A 94 19.04 17.16 11.25
C GLN A 94 17.57 17.55 11.37
N VAL A 95 17.19 18.19 12.46
CA VAL A 95 15.79 18.55 12.77
C VAL A 95 15.68 19.98 13.27
N GLY A 96 14.57 20.63 12.93
CA GLY A 96 14.16 21.93 13.42
C GLY A 96 13.04 21.85 14.47
N LYS A 97 12.87 22.92 15.25
CA LYS A 97 11.71 23.05 16.16
C LYS A 97 10.40 22.96 15.38
N GLY A 98 9.49 22.10 15.84
CA GLY A 98 8.18 21.88 15.24
C GLY A 98 8.16 20.79 14.15
N ASP A 99 9.32 20.24 13.77
CA ASP A 99 9.35 19.08 12.89
C ASP A 99 8.67 17.87 13.55
N ILE A 100 8.05 17.01 12.75
CA ILE A 100 7.52 15.73 13.21
C ILE A 100 8.53 14.65 12.82
N TRP A 101 9.25 14.12 13.80
CA TRP A 101 10.16 13.00 13.60
C TRP A 101 9.48 11.68 13.98
N ARG A 102 9.71 10.63 13.19
CA ARG A 102 9.07 9.32 13.36
C ARG A 102 10.01 8.18 13.01
N MET A 103 9.89 7.07 13.75
CA MET A 103 10.53 5.79 13.39
C MET A 103 9.52 4.64 13.30
N CYS A 104 9.66 3.84 12.24
CA CYS A 104 8.85 2.66 11.97
C CYS A 104 9.68 1.38 12.11
N GLN A 105 9.01 0.23 12.28
CA GLN A 105 9.67 -1.07 12.33
C GLN A 105 8.82 -2.14 11.66
N VAL A 106 9.48 -3.15 11.11
CA VAL A 106 8.84 -4.35 10.60
C VAL A 106 9.77 -5.53 10.82
N LYS A 107 9.21 -6.67 11.27
CA LYS A 107 10.01 -7.86 11.59
C LYS A 107 10.12 -8.78 10.39
N ASP A 108 11.19 -9.56 10.35
CA ASP A 108 11.50 -10.44 9.23
C ASP A 108 10.48 -11.58 9.04
N GLY A 109 10.00 -12.18 10.14
CA GLY A 109 8.97 -13.23 10.10
C GLY A 109 7.68 -12.80 9.38
N PRO A 110 7.07 -11.66 9.75
CA PRO A 110 5.98 -11.03 8.99
C PRO A 110 6.25 -10.86 7.49
N ILE A 111 7.45 -10.42 7.11
CA ILE A 111 7.81 -10.19 5.70
C ILE A 111 7.87 -11.51 4.92
N GLN A 112 8.48 -12.55 5.49
CA GLN A 112 8.50 -13.88 4.88
C GLN A 112 7.09 -14.45 4.69
N ASN A 113 6.21 -14.29 5.68
CA ASN A 113 4.82 -14.73 5.58
C ASN A 113 4.04 -13.96 4.50
N TRP A 114 4.25 -12.65 4.41
CA TRP A 114 3.66 -11.79 3.39
C TRP A 114 4.06 -12.21 1.96
N ILE A 115 5.36 -12.47 1.72
CA ILE A 115 5.85 -12.98 0.43
C ILE A 115 5.24 -14.34 0.11
N LYS A 116 5.22 -15.27 1.08
CA LYS A 116 4.60 -16.58 0.91
C LYS A 116 3.13 -16.46 0.51
N LEU A 117 2.37 -15.57 1.16
CA LEU A 117 0.96 -15.36 0.87
C LEU A 117 0.76 -14.80 -0.54
N ALA A 118 1.60 -13.86 -0.98
CA ALA A 118 1.56 -13.31 -2.33
C ALA A 118 1.73 -14.39 -3.40
N VAL A 119 2.74 -15.27 -3.25
CA VAL A 119 2.97 -16.38 -4.19
C VAL A 119 1.79 -17.36 -4.21
N ILE A 120 1.26 -17.71 -3.03
CA ILE A 120 0.09 -18.60 -2.91
C ILE A 120 -1.11 -18.00 -3.65
N ARG A 121 -1.41 -16.71 -3.44
CA ARG A 121 -2.56 -16.06 -4.08
C ARG A 121 -2.40 -16.00 -5.59
N ALA A 122 -1.24 -15.55 -6.07
CA ALA A 122 -0.94 -15.44 -7.50
C ALA A 122 -1.06 -16.79 -8.23
N ARG A 123 -0.59 -17.88 -7.60
CA ARG A 123 -0.73 -19.23 -8.13
C ARG A 123 -2.17 -19.74 -8.11
N LEU A 124 -2.91 -19.52 -7.03
CA LEU A 124 -4.29 -20.02 -6.90
C LEU A 124 -5.25 -19.35 -7.87
N THR A 125 -4.99 -18.10 -8.27
CA THR A 125 -5.88 -17.33 -9.13
C THR A 125 -5.35 -17.14 -10.55
N ASP A 126 -4.18 -17.67 -10.88
CA ASP A 126 -3.49 -17.45 -12.16
C ASP A 126 -3.44 -15.95 -12.55
N THR A 127 -3.09 -15.11 -11.56
CA THR A 127 -3.13 -13.65 -11.68
C THR A 127 -1.76 -13.05 -11.38
N PRO A 128 -1.27 -12.09 -12.21
CA PRO A 128 -0.04 -11.39 -11.91
C PRO A 128 -0.08 -10.71 -10.55
N ALA A 129 1.01 -10.81 -9.78
CA ALA A 129 1.17 -10.14 -8.50
C ALA A 129 2.29 -9.11 -8.56
N VAL A 130 1.99 -7.89 -8.14
CA VAL A 130 2.94 -6.77 -8.17
C VAL A 130 3.22 -6.35 -6.73
N PHE A 131 4.48 -6.36 -6.34
CA PHE A 131 4.97 -5.74 -5.11
C PHE A 131 5.12 -4.23 -5.32
N TRP A 132 4.37 -3.42 -4.59
CA TRP A 132 4.35 -1.96 -4.75
C TRP A 132 5.39 -1.35 -3.82
N LEU A 133 6.63 -1.29 -4.29
CA LEU A 133 7.80 -0.90 -3.51
C LEU A 133 8.61 0.12 -4.33
N ASN A 134 8.84 1.30 -3.76
CA ASN A 134 9.64 2.35 -4.41
C ASN A 134 11.11 2.21 -4.02
N GLU A 135 12.00 1.87 -4.95
CA GLU A 135 13.44 1.74 -4.66
C GLU A 135 14.09 3.02 -4.11
N ASP A 136 13.54 4.19 -4.42
CA ASP A 136 14.00 5.48 -3.90
C ASP A 136 13.63 5.72 -2.42
N ARG A 137 12.72 4.91 -1.85
CA ARG A 137 12.43 4.92 -0.41
C ARG A 137 13.35 3.92 0.28
N ALA A 138 14.21 4.41 1.18
CA ALA A 138 15.16 3.57 1.91
C ALA A 138 14.50 2.34 2.57
N HIS A 139 13.32 2.53 3.19
CA HIS A 139 12.52 1.43 3.76
C HIS A 139 12.12 0.38 2.72
N ASP A 140 11.53 0.81 1.60
CA ASP A 140 11.10 -0.09 0.53
C ASP A 140 12.30 -0.78 -0.13
N SER A 141 13.45 -0.11 -0.26
CA SER A 141 14.69 -0.72 -0.76
C SER A 141 15.15 -1.91 0.10
N GLU A 142 15.00 -1.83 1.42
CA GLU A 142 15.29 -2.94 2.33
C GLU A 142 14.24 -4.07 2.22
N LEU A 143 12.97 -3.72 1.97
CA LEU A 143 11.94 -4.72 1.67
C LEU A 143 12.21 -5.42 0.34
N ILE A 144 12.63 -4.70 -0.70
CA ILE A 144 13.00 -5.27 -2.02
C ILE A 144 14.12 -6.29 -1.85
N LYS A 145 15.16 -5.99 -1.05
CA LYS A 145 16.23 -6.95 -0.74
C LYS A 145 15.67 -8.23 -0.11
N LYS A 146 14.70 -8.13 0.80
CA LYS A 146 14.05 -9.28 1.43
C LYS A 146 13.14 -10.05 0.45
N VAL A 147 12.40 -9.36 -0.42
CA VAL A 147 11.62 -9.98 -1.49
C VAL A 147 12.53 -10.80 -2.39
N ASN A 148 13.60 -10.19 -2.91
CA ASN A 148 14.57 -10.88 -3.77
C ASN A 148 15.27 -12.05 -3.08
N LYS A 149 15.51 -11.96 -1.76
CA LYS A 149 16.11 -13.04 -0.97
C LYS A 149 15.15 -14.22 -0.75
N TYR A 150 13.88 -13.97 -0.47
CA TYR A 150 12.95 -15.01 -0.02
C TYR A 150 12.05 -15.55 -1.14
N LEU A 151 11.79 -14.77 -2.19
CA LEU A 151 10.99 -15.21 -3.33
C LEU A 151 11.53 -16.50 -3.99
N PRO A 152 12.86 -16.69 -4.16
CA PRO A 152 13.42 -17.95 -4.70
C PRO A 152 13.16 -19.20 -3.84
N ASN A 153 12.75 -19.05 -2.57
CA ASN A 153 12.41 -20.18 -1.71
C ASN A 153 11.00 -20.74 -1.99
N HIS A 154 10.27 -20.14 -2.94
CA HIS A 154 8.94 -20.54 -3.34
C HIS A 154 8.93 -20.98 -4.80
N ASP A 155 8.05 -21.92 -5.14
CA ASP A 155 7.82 -22.28 -6.53
C ASP A 155 7.06 -21.14 -7.24
N THR A 156 7.77 -20.42 -8.08
CA THR A 156 7.26 -19.28 -8.88
C THR A 156 7.08 -19.64 -10.36
N ASN A 157 7.26 -20.92 -10.73
CA ASN A 157 7.06 -21.35 -12.10
C ASN A 157 5.62 -21.08 -12.55
N GLY A 158 5.47 -20.40 -13.69
CA GLY A 158 4.16 -20.04 -14.25
C GLY A 158 3.44 -18.91 -13.52
N VAL A 159 4.09 -18.23 -12.57
CA VAL A 159 3.49 -17.09 -11.85
C VAL A 159 4.20 -15.80 -12.26
N ASP A 160 3.46 -14.80 -12.74
CA ASP A 160 3.98 -13.47 -13.06
C ASP A 160 4.09 -12.63 -11.78
N ILE A 161 5.31 -12.44 -11.27
CA ILE A 161 5.58 -11.65 -10.07
C ILE A 161 6.53 -10.50 -10.42
N ARG A 162 6.14 -9.28 -10.06
CA ARG A 162 6.89 -8.06 -10.39
C ARG A 162 7.09 -7.18 -9.17
N ILE A 163 8.08 -6.30 -9.22
CA ILE A 163 8.29 -5.21 -8.26
C ILE A 163 8.21 -3.91 -9.06
N MET A 164 7.38 -2.97 -8.62
CA MET A 164 7.15 -1.68 -9.30
C MET A 164 6.95 -0.59 -8.25
N ALA A 165 7.34 0.64 -8.57
CA ALA A 165 7.03 1.78 -7.70
C ALA A 165 5.50 1.96 -7.61
N PRO A 166 4.95 2.49 -6.50
CA PRO A 166 3.49 2.58 -6.30
C PRO A 166 2.73 3.27 -7.44
N THR A 167 3.28 4.32 -8.05
CA THR A 167 2.68 5.01 -9.20
C THR A 167 2.65 4.13 -10.45
N GLU A 168 3.75 3.46 -10.77
CA GLU A 168 3.86 2.55 -11.91
C GLU A 168 2.97 1.32 -11.73
N ALA A 169 2.94 0.76 -10.52
CA ALA A 169 2.09 -0.36 -10.15
C ALA A 169 0.60 0.00 -10.23
N THR A 170 0.25 1.24 -9.87
CA THR A 170 -1.09 1.79 -10.05
C THR A 170 -1.43 1.85 -11.53
N ARG A 171 -0.60 2.49 -12.36
CA ARG A 171 -0.81 2.58 -13.82
C ARG A 171 -1.00 1.19 -14.44
N PHE A 172 -0.09 0.26 -14.17
CA PHE A 172 -0.15 -1.11 -14.67
C PHE A 172 -1.46 -1.81 -14.28
N SER A 173 -1.87 -1.67 -13.01
CA SER A 173 -3.12 -2.24 -12.52
C SER A 173 -4.34 -1.61 -13.19
N LEU A 174 -4.38 -0.28 -13.36
CA LEU A 174 -5.51 0.43 -13.99
C LEU A 174 -5.63 0.10 -15.48
N ASP A 175 -4.51 0.01 -16.20
CA ASP A 175 -4.49 -0.38 -17.62
C ASP A 175 -5.09 -1.79 -17.80
N ARG A 176 -4.65 -2.75 -16.98
CA ARG A 176 -5.21 -4.12 -16.97
C ARG A 176 -6.67 -4.16 -16.57
N MET A 177 -7.02 -3.42 -15.53
CA MET A 177 -8.38 -3.33 -14.99
C MET A 177 -9.35 -2.83 -16.06
N LYS A 178 -8.98 -1.80 -16.84
CA LYS A 178 -9.78 -1.31 -17.97
C LYS A 178 -9.98 -2.37 -19.07
N GLU A 179 -9.03 -3.28 -19.25
CA GLU A 179 -9.11 -4.40 -20.18
C GLU A 179 -9.85 -5.63 -19.61
N GLY A 180 -10.47 -5.54 -18.43
CA GLY A 180 -11.15 -6.66 -17.79
C GLY A 180 -10.22 -7.69 -17.18
N LYS A 181 -8.96 -7.33 -16.89
CA LYS A 181 -7.93 -8.24 -16.35
C LYS A 181 -7.58 -7.88 -14.90
N ASP A 182 -7.32 -8.93 -14.11
CA ASP A 182 -7.03 -8.78 -12.69
C ASP A 182 -5.55 -8.55 -12.40
N THR A 183 -5.24 -7.88 -11.30
CA THR A 183 -3.86 -7.69 -10.81
C THR A 183 -3.82 -7.74 -9.28
N ILE A 184 -3.01 -8.63 -8.69
CA ILE A 184 -2.85 -8.65 -7.23
C ILE A 184 -1.87 -7.55 -6.82
N SER A 185 -2.34 -6.63 -5.98
CA SER A 185 -1.49 -5.65 -5.30
C SER A 185 -0.88 -6.27 -4.03
N VAL A 186 0.44 -6.26 -3.93
CA VAL A 186 1.18 -6.80 -2.78
C VAL A 186 1.91 -5.63 -2.11
N THR A 187 1.41 -5.20 -0.96
CA THR A 187 1.75 -3.87 -0.42
C THR A 187 2.12 -3.87 1.06
N GLY A 188 2.75 -2.78 1.49
CA GLY A 188 2.87 -2.41 2.90
C GLY A 188 1.52 -2.14 3.57
N ASN A 189 1.56 -1.84 4.86
CA ASN A 189 0.40 -1.72 5.75
C ASN A 189 -0.51 -0.54 5.40
N VAL A 190 0.07 0.63 5.09
CA VAL A 190 -0.70 1.82 4.71
C VAL A 190 -1.39 1.63 3.35
N LEU A 191 -0.64 1.14 2.34
CA LEU A 191 -1.23 0.89 1.03
C LEU A 191 -2.27 -0.24 1.05
N ARG A 192 -2.13 -1.23 1.94
CA ARG A 192 -3.20 -2.21 2.17
C ARG A 192 -4.50 -1.49 2.48
N ASP A 193 -4.47 -0.62 3.48
CA ASP A 193 -5.62 0.16 3.93
C ASP A 193 -6.24 0.97 2.78
N TYR A 194 -5.40 1.73 2.06
CA TYR A 194 -5.85 2.61 0.99
C TYR A 194 -6.44 1.86 -0.19
N LEU A 195 -5.81 0.77 -0.61
CA LEU A 195 -6.20 0.04 -1.82
C LEU A 195 -7.42 -0.85 -1.58
N THR A 196 -7.60 -1.38 -0.35
CA THR A 196 -8.80 -2.13 0.01
C THR A 196 -10.06 -1.27 0.15
N ASP A 197 -9.91 0.05 0.23
CA ASP A 197 -11.03 0.98 0.02
C ASP A 197 -11.15 1.40 -1.45
N LEU A 198 -10.04 1.86 -2.04
CA LEU A 198 -10.02 2.47 -3.37
C LEU A 198 -10.63 1.57 -4.44
N PHE A 199 -10.08 0.36 -4.62
CA PHE A 199 -10.50 -0.51 -5.71
C PHE A 199 -11.92 -1.08 -5.49
N PRO A 200 -12.29 -1.58 -4.30
CA PRO A 200 -13.66 -2.00 -4.04
C PRO A 200 -14.71 -0.90 -4.21
N ILE A 201 -14.39 0.36 -3.89
CA ILE A 201 -15.30 1.48 -4.14
C ILE A 201 -15.47 1.74 -5.64
N LEU A 202 -14.43 1.56 -6.45
CA LEU A 202 -14.52 1.68 -7.91
C LEU A 202 -15.27 0.50 -8.54
N GLU A 203 -15.00 -0.72 -8.08
CA GLU A 203 -15.57 -1.98 -8.60
C GLU A 203 -17.02 -2.21 -8.15
N LEU A 204 -17.28 -2.07 -6.85
CA LEU A 204 -18.53 -2.49 -6.20
C LEU A 204 -19.36 -1.31 -5.69
N GLY A 205 -18.82 -0.10 -5.76
CA GLY A 205 -19.43 1.09 -5.17
C GLY A 205 -19.36 1.15 -3.65
N THR A 206 -18.71 0.19 -2.98
CA THR A 206 -18.53 0.10 -1.52
C THR A 206 -17.39 -0.85 -1.17
N SER A 207 -16.67 -0.59 -0.07
CA SER A 207 -15.66 -1.49 0.51
C SER A 207 -16.22 -2.42 1.60
N ALA A 208 -17.51 -2.31 1.93
CA ALA A 208 -18.13 -3.12 2.98
C ALA A 208 -18.37 -4.59 2.58
N LYS A 209 -18.36 -4.89 1.28
CA LYS A 209 -18.65 -6.23 0.73
C LYS A 209 -17.37 -6.93 0.27
N MET A 210 -16.44 -7.13 1.19
CA MET A 210 -15.12 -7.68 0.89
C MET A 210 -14.84 -8.93 1.71
N LEU A 211 -14.08 -9.86 1.12
CA LEU A 211 -13.51 -10.98 1.84
C LEU A 211 -12.17 -10.54 2.46
N SER A 212 -12.16 -10.32 3.78
CA SER A 212 -10.94 -9.98 4.52
C SER A 212 -10.49 -11.19 5.34
N ILE A 213 -9.40 -11.84 4.90
CA ILE A 213 -8.84 -13.04 5.52
C ILE A 213 -7.45 -12.72 6.05
N VAL A 214 -7.23 -13.02 7.32
CA VAL A 214 -5.94 -12.90 7.99
C VAL A 214 -5.45 -14.30 8.39
N PRO A 215 -4.57 -14.92 7.59
CA PRO A 215 -3.92 -16.17 7.97
C PRO A 215 -3.01 -15.91 9.18
N LEU A 216 -3.36 -16.47 10.34
CA LEU A 216 -2.58 -16.27 11.56
C LEU A 216 -1.25 -17.00 11.42
N MET A 217 -0.16 -16.36 11.88
CA MET A 217 1.18 -16.94 11.81
C MET A 217 1.29 -18.31 12.53
N ASN A 218 0.44 -18.56 13.53
CA ASN A 218 0.40 -19.81 14.29
C ASN A 218 -0.55 -20.87 13.69
N GLY A 219 -1.00 -20.71 12.43
CA GLY A 219 -1.77 -21.71 11.69
C GLY A 219 -3.30 -21.61 11.81
N GLY A 220 -3.83 -20.63 12.54
CA GLY A 220 -5.27 -20.31 12.56
C GLY A 220 -5.69 -19.36 11.43
N GLY A 221 -6.98 -19.04 11.35
CA GLY A 221 -7.52 -18.04 10.43
C GLY A 221 -8.42 -17.06 11.16
N LEU A 222 -8.25 -15.77 10.89
CA LEU A 222 -9.18 -14.72 11.26
C LEU A 222 -9.91 -14.25 9.99
N PHE A 223 -11.23 -14.10 10.10
CA PHE A 223 -12.10 -13.74 8.99
C PHE A 223 -12.88 -12.48 9.40
N GLU A 224 -12.53 -11.35 8.81
CA GLU A 224 -13.21 -10.08 9.05
C GLU A 224 -14.38 -9.94 8.05
N THR A 225 -15.47 -9.33 8.49
CA THR A 225 -16.74 -9.29 7.75
C THR A 225 -16.75 -8.34 6.55
N GLY A 226 -15.72 -7.52 6.39
CA GLY A 226 -15.56 -6.50 5.35
C GLY A 226 -14.28 -5.69 5.57
N ALA A 227 -13.95 -4.78 4.64
CA ALA A 227 -12.77 -3.92 4.74
C ALA A 227 -13.11 -2.47 5.16
N GLY A 228 -14.36 -2.05 4.99
CA GLY A 228 -14.85 -0.75 5.45
C GLY A 228 -15.11 -0.68 6.96
N GLY A 229 -15.30 0.55 7.45
CA GLY A 229 -15.71 0.84 8.83
C GLY A 229 -17.18 0.59 9.14
#